data_AF-A0A2K6RTY5-F1
#
_entry.id   AF-A0A2K6RTY5-F1
#
_cell.length_a   1.000
_cell.length_b   1.000
_cell.length_c   1.000
_cell.angle_alpha   90.00
_cell.angle_beta   90.00
_cell.angle_gamma   90.00
#
_symmetry.space_group_name_H-M   'P 1'
#
loop_
_entity.id
_entity.type
_entity.pdbx_description
1 polymer ?
#
loop_
_entity_poly.entity_id
_entity_poly.type
_entity_poly.pdbx_seq_one_letter_code
_entity_poly.pdbx_strand_id
1 'polypeptide(L)'
;NATFEDQQRVNKFARNMSRITELKEETEVKRKQLHNLEDVCNDIMLADDDCLMIPYQIGDVFISHSQDEAQEMLEGAKKNWQEETDALESRVLYTKFGGNINLEVDEN
;
A
#
# COMPACT_ATOMS: atom_id res chain seq x y z
N ASN A 1 31.40 -26.86 -11.80
CA ASN A 1 31.51 -26.34 -10.42
C ASN A 1 31.01 -24.93 -10.38
N ALA A 2 29.94 -24.66 -9.63
CA ALA A 2 29.52 -23.29 -9.33
C ALA A 2 30.58 -22.63 -8.47
N THR A 3 31.01 -21.41 -8.82
CA THR A 3 32.02 -20.68 -8.06
C THR A 3 31.42 -20.09 -6.79
N PHE A 4 32.25 -19.78 -5.79
CA PHE A 4 31.79 -19.13 -4.55
C PHE A 4 31.05 -17.81 -4.83
N GLU A 5 31.51 -17.04 -5.83
CA GLU A 5 30.82 -15.84 -6.30
C GLU A 5 29.43 -16.14 -6.89
N ASP A 6 29.27 -17.22 -7.67
CA ASP A 6 27.97 -17.62 -8.19
C ASP A 6 27.00 -17.95 -7.06
N GLN A 7 27.47 -18.67 -6.03
CA GLN A 7 26.63 -19.02 -4.88
C GLN A 7 26.24 -17.78 -4.05
N GLN A 8 27.13 -16.80 -3.91
CA GLN A 8 26.81 -15.53 -3.25
C GLN A 8 25.78 -14.71 -4.05
N ARG A 9 25.89 -14.68 -5.39
CA ARG A 9 24.93 -14.03 -6.27
C ARG A 9 23.56 -14.70 -6.20
N VAL A 10 23.51 -16.03 -6.21
CA VAL A 10 22.27 -16.81 -6.03
C VAL A 10 21.63 -16.50 -4.68
N ASN A 11 22.41 -16.48 -3.59
CA ASN A 11 21.88 -16.17 -2.26
C ASN A 11 21.39 -14.71 -2.12
N LYS A 12 22.02 -13.76 -2.81
CA LYS A 12 21.55 -12.37 -2.86
C LYS A 12 20.26 -12.26 -3.67
N PHE A 13 20.20 -12.94 -4.81
CA PHE A 13 19.02 -12.98 -5.66
C PHE A 13 17.81 -13.62 -4.95
N ALA A 14 17.99 -14.76 -4.28
CA ALA A 14 16.92 -15.43 -3.54
C ALA A 14 16.35 -14.55 -2.42
N ARG A 15 17.21 -13.84 -1.68
CA ARG A 15 16.79 -12.88 -0.65
C ARG A 15 16.03 -11.70 -1.23
N ASN A 16 16.54 -11.10 -2.30
CA ASN A 16 15.87 -10.00 -2.98
C ASN A 16 14.52 -10.42 -3.57
N MET A 17 14.44 -11.60 -4.17
CA MET A 17 13.21 -12.13 -4.74
C MET A 17 12.14 -12.36 -3.66
N SER A 18 12.53 -12.95 -2.52
CA SER A 18 11.61 -13.15 -1.38
C SER A 18 11.04 -11.82 -0.89
N ARG A 19 11.90 -10.80 -0.72
CA ARG A 19 11.48 -9.46 -0.31
C ARG A 19 10.57 -8.78 -1.35
N ILE A 20 10.82 -8.98 -2.64
CA ILE A 20 9.95 -8.45 -3.71
C ILE A 20 8.59 -9.14 -3.70
N THR A 21 8.55 -10.46 -3.47
CA THR A 21 7.29 -11.21 -3.36
C THR A 21 6.48 -10.72 -2.17
N GLU A 22 7.09 -10.59 -0.99
CA GLU A 22 6.43 -10.06 0.21
C GLU A 22 5.86 -8.65 -0.03
N LEU A 23 6.66 -7.74 -0.62
CA LEU A 23 6.20 -6.38 -0.92
C LEU A 23 5.04 -6.38 -1.93
N LYS A 24 5.07 -7.26 -2.93
CA LYS A 24 3.97 -7.39 -3.89
C LYS A 24 2.69 -7.89 -3.24
N GLU A 25 2.78 -8.89 -2.37
CA GLU A 25 1.63 -9.41 -1.63
C GLU A 25 1.03 -8.33 -0.72
N GLU A 26 1.87 -7.55 -0.03
CA GLU A 26 1.42 -6.40 0.77
C GLU A 26 0.72 -5.34 -0.08
N THR A 27 1.28 -5.01 -1.25
CA THR A 27 0.66 -4.08 -2.22
C THR A 27 -0.70 -4.59 -2.71
N GLU A 28 -0.82 -5.88 -3.03
CA GLU A 28 -2.11 -6.48 -3.45
C GLU A 28 -3.16 -6.39 -2.34
N VAL A 29 -2.77 -6.66 -1.09
CA VAL A 29 -3.67 -6.53 0.06
C VAL A 29 -4.13 -5.08 0.24
N LYS A 30 -3.21 -4.11 0.21
CA LYS A 30 -3.53 -2.68 0.31
C LYS A 30 -4.46 -2.24 -0.83
N ARG A 31 -4.23 -2.70 -2.07
CA ARG A 31 -5.09 -2.38 -3.22
C ARG A 31 -6.52 -2.91 -3.04
N LYS A 32 -6.68 -4.13 -2.51
CA LYS A 32 -8.02 -4.68 -2.20
C LYS A 32 -8.72 -3.89 -1.10
N GLN A 33 -7.99 -3.50 -0.06
CA GLN A 33 -8.55 -2.65 1.00
C GLN A 33 -8.99 -1.30 0.45
N LEU A 34 -8.22 -0.69 -0.46
CA LEU A 34 -8.59 0.55 -1.12
C LEU A 34 -9.85 0.40 -1.96
N HIS A 35 -9.96 -0.65 -2.78
CA HIS A 35 -11.17 -0.90 -3.58
C HIS A 35 -12.41 -1.06 -2.70
N ASN A 36 -12.30 -1.85 -1.61
CA ASN A 36 -13.40 -2.01 -0.67
C ASN A 36 -13.81 -0.67 -0.03
N LEU A 37 -12.84 0.22 0.22
CA LEU A 37 -13.11 1.56 0.76
C LEU A 37 -13.89 2.41 -0.25
N GLU A 38 -13.50 2.36 -1.52
CA GLU A 38 -14.18 3.07 -2.61
C GLU A 38 -15.62 2.57 -2.79
N ASP A 39 -15.84 1.26 -2.72
CA ASP A 39 -17.18 0.66 -2.77
C ASP A 39 -18.05 1.15 -1.60
N VAL A 40 -17.51 1.18 -0.38
CA VAL A 40 -18.22 1.70 0.80
C VAL A 40 -18.54 3.18 0.67
N CYS A 41 -17.61 4.00 0.15
CA CYS A 41 -17.89 5.41 -0.14
C CYS A 41 -19.08 5.56 -1.10
N ASN A 42 -19.09 4.78 -2.18
CA ASN A 42 -20.16 4.83 -3.18
C ASN A 42 -21.50 4.39 -2.57
N ASP A 43 -21.51 3.35 -1.75
CA ASP A 43 -22.72 2.87 -1.06
C ASP A 43 -23.26 3.92 -0.08
N ILE A 44 -22.38 4.63 0.65
CA ILE A 44 -22.77 5.73 1.54
C ILE A 44 -23.39 6.89 0.73
N MET A 45 -22.84 7.22 -0.44
CA MET A 45 -23.41 8.26 -1.31
C MET A 45 -24.78 7.90 -1.88
N LEU A 46 -25.09 6.60 -2.00
CA LEU A 46 -26.38 6.09 -2.49
C LEU A 46 -27.39 5.83 -1.36
N ALA A 47 -26.98 5.92 -0.10
CA ALA A 47 -27.88 5.77 1.04
C ALA A 47 -28.83 6.98 1.13
N ASP A 48 -30.12 6.72 1.36
CA ASP A 48 -31.11 7.77 1.60
C ASP A 48 -30.72 8.61 2.85
N ASP A 49 -31.07 9.91 2.84
CA ASP A 49 -30.76 10.90 3.89
C ASP A 49 -31.23 10.50 5.32
N ASP A 50 -32.04 9.45 5.45
CA ASP A 50 -32.47 8.87 6.74
C ASP A 50 -31.33 8.16 7.50
N CYS A 51 -30.21 7.84 6.83
CA CYS A 51 -28.99 7.30 7.45
C CYS A 51 -28.11 8.41 8.04
N LEU A 52 -28.57 9.05 9.12
CA LEU A 52 -27.89 10.19 9.77
C LEU A 52 -26.47 9.89 10.29
N MET A 53 -26.13 8.61 10.53
CA MET A 53 -24.87 8.21 11.18
C MET A 53 -24.27 6.95 10.54
N ILE A 54 -23.07 7.08 9.99
CA ILE A 54 -22.28 6.02 9.38
C ILE A 54 -21.31 5.44 10.42
N PRO A 55 -21.37 4.13 10.73
CA PRO A 55 -20.39 3.50 11.62
C PRO A 55 -19.05 3.33 10.90
N TYR A 56 -18.03 4.05 11.34
CA TYR A 56 -16.65 3.97 10.87
C TYR A 56 -15.80 3.13 11.82
N GLN A 57 -15.04 2.17 11.29
CA GLN A 57 -14.19 1.29 12.10
C GLN A 57 -12.77 1.85 12.22
N ILE A 58 -12.29 2.03 13.46
CA ILE A 58 -10.90 2.39 13.76
C ILE A 58 -10.30 1.30 14.64
N GLY A 59 -9.44 0.45 14.07
CA GLY A 59 -8.93 -0.73 14.78
C GLY A 59 -10.06 -1.69 15.13
N ASP A 60 -10.28 -1.93 16.42
CA ASP A 60 -11.30 -2.86 16.95
C ASP A 60 -12.58 -2.16 17.43
N VAL A 61 -12.69 -0.84 17.25
CA VAL A 61 -13.86 -0.05 17.71
C VAL A 61 -14.59 0.61 16.55
N PHE A 62 -15.91 0.74 16.68
CA PHE A 62 -16.77 1.47 15.73
C PHE A 62 -17.19 2.81 16.33
N ILE A 63 -17.03 3.87 15.56
CA ILE A 63 -17.45 5.22 15.90
C ILE A 63 -18.41 5.70 14.84
N SER A 64 -19.59 6.15 15.26
CA SER A 64 -20.59 6.70 14.35
C SER A 64 -20.23 8.14 13.98
N HIS A 65 -20.05 8.40 12.69
CA HIS A 65 -19.78 9.71 12.12
C HIS A 65 -20.95 10.17 11.24
N SER A 66 -21.09 11.47 11.03
CA SER A 66 -21.98 11.96 9.97
C SER A 66 -21.47 11.48 8.60
N GLN A 67 -22.34 11.53 7.59
CA GLN A 67 -21.96 11.17 6.23
C GLN A 67 -20.78 12.01 5.72
N ASP A 68 -20.81 13.32 5.93
CA ASP A 68 -19.74 14.24 5.52
C ASP A 68 -18.41 13.93 6.23
N GLU A 69 -18.45 13.69 7.55
CA GLU A 69 -17.26 13.33 8.33
C GLU A 69 -16.68 11.98 7.91
N ALA A 70 -17.54 10.98 7.69
CA ALA A 70 -17.11 9.67 7.22
C ALA A 70 -16.45 9.79 5.84
N GLN A 71 -17.01 10.58 4.93
CA GLN A 71 -16.41 10.83 3.61
C GLN A 71 -15.04 11.49 3.71
N GLU A 72 -14.87 12.55 4.52
CA GLU A 72 -13.58 13.21 4.71
C GLU A 72 -12.52 12.24 5.28
N MET A 73 -12.91 11.41 6.25
CA MET A 73 -12.02 10.39 6.83
C MET A 73 -11.64 9.31 5.81
N LEU A 74 -12.57 8.86 4.97
CA LEU A 74 -12.32 7.89 3.91
C LEU A 74 -11.38 8.46 2.84
N GLU A 75 -11.57 9.73 2.43
CA GLU A 75 -10.69 10.41 1.49
C GLU A 75 -9.27 10.59 2.03
N GLY A 76 -9.14 10.97 3.30
CA GLY A 76 -7.84 11.06 3.98
C GLY A 76 -7.12 9.72 4.06
N ALA A 77 -7.84 8.64 4.40
CA ALA A 77 -7.28 7.28 4.43
C ALA A 77 -6.83 6.82 3.04
N LYS A 78 -7.65 7.07 2.00
CA LYS A 78 -7.32 6.77 0.60
C LYS A 78 -6.04 7.47 0.16
N LYS A 79 -5.88 8.76 0.47
CA LYS A 79 -4.66 9.51 0.13
C LYS A 79 -3.43 8.92 0.79
N ASN A 80 -3.49 8.64 2.10
CA ASN A 80 -2.37 8.04 2.83
C ASN A 80 -1.98 6.67 2.26
N TRP A 81 -2.96 5.81 1.95
CA TRP A 81 -2.66 4.50 1.36
C TRP A 81 -2.09 4.58 -0.05
N GLN A 82 -2.50 5.58 -0.84
CA GLN A 82 -1.89 5.82 -2.15
C GLN A 82 -0.41 6.23 -1.99
N GLU A 83 -0.11 7.17 -1.10
CA GLU A 83 1.27 7.61 -0.83
C GLU A 83 2.15 6.44 -0.33
N GLU A 84 1.63 5.59 0.57
CA GLU A 84 2.34 4.39 1.03
C GLU A 84 2.56 3.38 -0.10
N THR A 85 1.57 3.19 -0.98
CA THR A 85 1.68 2.29 -2.13
C THR A 85 2.75 2.78 -3.11
N ASP A 86 2.74 4.07 -3.45
CA ASP A 86 3.71 4.69 -4.34
C ASP A 86 5.14 4.59 -3.76
N ALA A 87 5.29 4.78 -2.45
CA ALA A 87 6.56 4.62 -1.75
C ALA A 87 7.06 3.15 -1.77
N LEU A 88 6.16 2.19 -1.58
CA LEU A 88 6.49 0.75 -1.65
C LEU A 88 6.89 0.35 -3.07
N GLU A 89 6.14 0.79 -4.09
CA GLU A 89 6.46 0.54 -5.51
C GLU A 89 7.81 1.13 -5.90
N SER A 90 8.10 2.35 -5.46
CA SER A 90 9.41 2.99 -5.62
C SER A 90 10.52 2.14 -5.00
N ARG A 91 10.31 1.63 -3.78
CA ARG A 91 11.31 0.79 -3.09
C ARG A 91 11.52 -0.56 -3.80
N VAL A 92 10.47 -1.14 -4.38
CA VAL A 92 10.57 -2.34 -5.23
C VAL A 92 11.38 -2.04 -6.49
N LEU A 93 11.16 -0.90 -7.13
CA LEU A 93 11.92 -0.46 -8.31
C LEU A 93 13.41 -0.27 -7.97
N TYR A 94 13.73 0.42 -6.88
CA TYR A 94 15.11 0.55 -6.39
C TYR A 94 15.74 -0.79 -6.04
N THR A 95 15.00 -1.73 -5.47
CA THR A 95 15.55 -3.07 -5.14
C THR A 95 15.79 -3.89 -6.42
N LYS A 96 14.93 -3.75 -7.43
CA LYS A 96 14.98 -4.48 -8.70
C LYS A 96 16.03 -3.92 -9.67
N PHE A 97 16.26 -2.61 -9.64
CA PHE A 97 17.13 -1.91 -10.60
C PHE A 97 18.31 -1.15 -9.96
N GLY A 98 18.37 -0.95 -8.65
CA GLY A 98 19.43 -0.19 -7.97
C GLY A 98 20.82 -0.83 -8.04
N GLY A 99 20.95 -2.06 -8.55
CA GLY A 99 22.24 -2.61 -8.96
C GLY A 99 22.74 -2.14 -10.34
N ASN A 100 21.87 -1.55 -11.16
CA ASN A 100 22.14 -1.11 -12.54
C ASN A 100 21.88 0.39 -12.78
N ILE A 101 21.21 1.10 -11.87
CA ILE A 101 21.02 2.54 -11.97
C ILE A 101 22.01 3.22 -11.03
N ASN A 102 23.12 3.71 -11.58
CA ASN A 102 24.03 4.61 -10.89
C ASN A 102 23.36 5.98 -10.76
N LEU A 103 22.43 6.10 -9.80
CA LEU A 103 22.01 7.38 -9.28
C LEU A 103 22.67 7.51 -7.93
N GLU A 104 23.90 8.00 -7.94
CA GLU A 104 24.50 8.64 -6.79
C GLU A 104 23.47 9.67 -6.31
N VAL A 105 22.84 9.37 -5.16
CA VAL A 105 22.12 10.39 -4.43
C VAL A 105 23.23 11.34 -3.99
N ASP A 106 23.38 12.44 -4.73
CA ASP A 106 24.12 13.62 -4.28
C ASP A 106 23.51 14.00 -2.92
N GLU A 107 24.10 13.50 -1.84
CA GLU A 107 23.93 14.04 -0.50
C GLU A 107 24.59 15.42 -0.50
N ASN A 108 23.80 16.46 -0.72
CA ASN A 108 24.09 17.83 -0.29
C ASN A 108 23.17 18.21 0.86
#